data_AF-A0A9D2J5N1-F1
#
_entry.id   AF-A0A9D2J5N1-F1
#
_cell.length_a   1.000
_cell.length_b   1.000
_cell.length_c   1.000
_cell.angle_alpha   90.00
_cell.angle_beta   90.00
_cell.angle_gamma   90.00
#
_symmetry.space_group_name_H-M   'P 1'
#
loop_
_entity.id
_entity.type
_entity.pdbx_description
1 polymer ?
#
loop_
_entity_poly.entity_id
_entity_poly.type
_entity_poly.pdbx_seq_one_letter_code
_entity_poly.pdbx_strand_id
1 'polypeptide(L)'
;MPTTTASARRAAAVVFATFVLNGFTFANWLSRIPTIRDELSLRERDLGLIIVVGSLGSVLSLPLAGRVIARIGARATVLIAAGLATLGLAVAVTGVATGLPLLLTAGLFVTTMGIGGWDVAMNFAGARVEQALGRAIMPAFHGGFSVGTVAGAGLGAVAIRTGIGVPLHVLT
;
A
#
# COMPACT_ATOMS: atom_id res chain seq x y z
N MET A 1 28.64 -2.62 12.74
CA MET A 1 28.93 -1.37 13.46
C MET A 1 27.85 -1.13 14.50
N PRO A 2 28.17 -0.71 15.74
CA PRO A 2 27.16 -0.36 16.72
C PRO A 2 26.36 0.84 16.17
N THR A 3 25.06 0.66 15.92
CA THR A 3 24.20 1.79 15.57
C THR A 3 24.06 2.66 16.80
N THR A 4 24.54 3.91 16.73
CA THR A 4 24.32 4.88 17.80
C THR A 4 22.82 5.01 18.08
N THR A 5 22.42 5.27 19.33
CA THR A 5 21.00 5.44 19.72
C THR A 5 20.29 6.49 18.84
N ALA A 6 21.02 7.52 18.40
CA ALA A 6 20.52 8.52 17.46
C ALA A 6 20.20 7.94 16.06
N SER A 7 21.03 7.02 15.55
CA SER A 7 20.78 6.31 14.29
C SER A 7 19.56 5.39 14.39
N ALA A 8 19.41 4.67 15.50
CA ALA A 8 18.26 3.80 15.73
C ALA A 8 16.93 4.59 15.83
N ARG A 9 16.94 5.76 16.46
CA ARG A 9 15.77 6.66 16.51
C ARG A 9 15.39 7.21 15.13
N ARG A 10 16.37 7.60 14.32
CA ARG A 10 16.11 8.02 12.93
C ARG A 10 15.53 6.88 12.10
N ALA A 11 16.07 5.68 12.23
CA ALA A 11 15.53 4.50 11.57
C ALA A 11 14.08 4.22 11.97
N ALA A 12 13.74 4.37 13.26
CA ALA A 12 12.36 4.24 13.74
C ALA A 12 11.41 5.27 13.11
N ALA A 13 11.83 6.54 12.99
CA ALA A 13 11.01 7.56 12.35
C ALA A 13 10.74 7.23 10.87
N VAL A 14 11.76 6.76 10.14
CA VAL A 14 11.62 6.35 8.74
C VAL A 14 10.70 5.14 8.59
N VAL A 15 10.85 4.12 9.45
CA VAL A 15 9.94 2.95 9.44
C VAL A 15 8.52 3.37 9.79
N PHE A 16 8.33 4.23 10.79
CA PHE A 16 7.01 4.75 11.13
C PHE A 16 6.35 5.46 9.93
N ALA A 17 7.07 6.35 9.25
CA ALA A 17 6.58 7.00 8.03
C ALA A 17 6.26 5.98 6.93
N THR A 18 7.04 4.91 6.82
CA THR A 18 6.82 3.82 5.87
C THR A 18 5.50 3.09 6.13
N PHE A 19 5.14 2.86 7.40
CA PHE A 19 3.84 2.28 7.79
C PHE A 19 2.69 3.24 7.49
N VAL A 20 2.84 4.53 7.82
CA VAL A 20 1.84 5.57 7.52
C VAL A 20 1.55 5.63 6.01
N LEU A 21 2.59 5.68 5.18
CA LEU A 21 2.45 5.77 3.73
C LEU A 21 1.83 4.50 3.12
N ASN A 22 2.15 3.32 3.65
CA ASN A 22 1.54 2.07 3.20
C ASN A 22 0.04 2.05 3.52
N GLY A 23 -0.34 2.38 4.75
CA GLY A 23 -1.76 2.46 5.16
C GLY A 23 -2.53 3.52 4.38
N PHE A 24 -1.91 4.67 4.14
CA PHE A 24 -2.46 5.72 3.28
C PHE A 24 -2.74 5.21 1.88
N THR A 25 -1.73 4.62 1.21
CA THR A 25 -1.85 4.10 -0.15
C THR A 25 -2.97 3.05 -0.25
N PHE A 26 -3.05 2.15 0.73
CA PHE A 26 -4.08 1.12 0.79
C PHE A 26 -5.48 1.73 0.92
N ALA A 27 -5.71 2.62 1.88
CA ALA A 27 -7.04 3.18 2.13
C ALA A 27 -7.46 4.22 1.08
N ASN A 28 -6.50 4.92 0.47
CA ASN A 28 -6.75 5.94 -0.55
C ASN A 28 -7.53 5.36 -1.73
N TRP A 29 -7.10 4.19 -2.24
CA TRP A 29 -7.82 3.48 -3.29
C TRP A 29 -9.10 2.82 -2.74
N LEU A 30 -9.02 2.16 -1.58
CA LEU A 30 -10.12 1.37 -1.02
C LEU A 30 -11.39 2.21 -0.84
N SER A 31 -11.22 3.47 -0.43
CA SER A 31 -12.30 4.45 -0.27
C SER A 31 -13.10 4.72 -1.55
N ARG A 32 -12.52 4.45 -2.72
CA ARG A 32 -13.12 4.72 -4.04
C ARG A 32 -13.80 3.50 -4.66
N ILE A 33 -13.76 2.32 -4.03
CA ILE A 33 -14.39 1.10 -4.57
C ILE A 33 -15.85 1.32 -5.01
N PRO A 34 -16.73 1.92 -4.18
CA PRO A 34 -18.12 2.12 -4.57
C PRO A 34 -18.25 3.03 -5.81
N THR A 35 -17.50 4.13 -5.84
CA THR A 35 -17.48 5.05 -7.00
C THR A 35 -17.00 4.34 -8.27
N ILE A 36 -15.93 3.56 -8.19
CA ILE A 36 -15.39 2.80 -9.33
C ILE A 36 -16.40 1.78 -9.84
N ARG A 37 -17.10 1.07 -8.94
CA ARG A 37 -18.17 0.13 -9.30
C ARG A 37 -19.24 0.83 -10.13
N ASP A 38 -19.70 1.98 -9.65
CA ASP A 38 -20.79 2.72 -10.28
C ASP A 38 -20.34 3.35 -11.61
N GLU A 39 -19.14 3.95 -11.68
CA GLU A 39 -18.55 4.53 -12.90
C GLU A 39 -18.37 3.48 -14.02
N LEU A 40 -17.95 2.27 -13.67
CA LEU A 40 -17.76 1.17 -14.62
C LEU A 40 -19.02 0.30 -14.81
N SER A 41 -20.14 0.66 -14.18
CA SER A 41 -21.39 -0.11 -14.19
C SER A 41 -21.17 -1.60 -13.87
N LEU A 42 -20.28 -1.89 -12.91
CA LEU A 42 -19.92 -3.24 -12.54
C LEU A 42 -21.03 -3.88 -11.71
N ARG A 43 -21.33 -5.13 -12.02
CA ARG A 43 -22.14 -5.96 -11.12
C ARG A 43 -21.31 -6.36 -9.92
N GLU A 44 -21.98 -6.65 -8.81
CA GLU A 44 -21.33 -7.09 -7.56
C GLU A 44 -20.43 -8.31 -7.77
N ARG A 45 -20.85 -9.25 -8.62
CA ARG A 45 -20.05 -10.43 -8.97
C ARG A 45 -18.72 -10.07 -9.63
N ASP A 46 -18.73 -9.07 -10.52
CA ASP A 46 -17.55 -8.68 -11.30
C ASP A 46 -16.59 -7.92 -10.37
N LEU A 47 -17.12 -7.02 -9.53
CA LEU A 47 -16.34 -6.36 -8.48
C LEU A 47 -15.71 -7.37 -7.50
N GLY A 48 -16.47 -8.39 -7.09
CA GLY A 48 -15.97 -9.47 -6.23
C GLY A 48 -14.78 -10.19 -6.86
N LEU A 49 -14.85 -10.54 -8.15
CA LEU A 49 -13.74 -11.15 -8.87
C LEU A 49 -12.51 -10.23 -8.95
N ILE A 50 -12.70 -8.93 -9.20
CA ILE A 50 -11.62 -7.94 -9.21
C ILE A 50 -10.90 -7.92 -7.86
N ILE A 51 -11.65 -7.90 -6.75
CA ILE A 51 -11.08 -7.92 -5.39
C ILE A 51 -10.35 -9.23 -5.09
N VAL A 52 -10.88 -10.37 -5.54
CA VAL A 52 -10.22 -11.68 -5.42
C VAL A 52 -8.89 -11.69 -6.17
N VAL A 53 -8.86 -11.21 -7.41
CA VAL A 53 -7.61 -11.10 -8.19
C VAL A 53 -6.64 -10.14 -7.50
N GLY A 54 -7.11 -9.01 -6.98
CA GLY A 54 -6.31 -8.13 -6.13
C GLY A 54 -5.71 -8.88 -4.93
N SER A 55 -6.49 -9.69 -4.22
CA SER A 55 -6.02 -10.46 -3.07
C SER A 55 -4.95 -11.49 -3.44
N LEU A 56 -5.04 -12.10 -4.63
CA LEU A 56 -4.00 -12.98 -5.15
C LEU A 56 -2.66 -12.26 -5.30
N GLY A 57 -2.67 -10.99 -5.75
CA GLY A 57 -1.47 -10.16 -5.82
C GLY A 57 -0.77 -10.04 -4.45
N SER A 58 -1.52 -9.73 -3.40
CA SER A 58 -0.97 -9.67 -2.03
C SER A 58 -0.48 -11.03 -1.53
N VAL A 59 -1.23 -12.11 -1.75
CA VAL A 59 -0.82 -13.46 -1.32
C VAL A 59 0.48 -13.89 -1.99
N LEU A 60 0.63 -13.62 -3.30
CA LEU A 60 1.85 -13.92 -4.05
C LEU A 60 3.07 -13.14 -3.54
N SER A 61 2.87 -11.94 -2.99
CA SER A 61 3.95 -11.13 -2.44
C SER A 61 4.61 -11.77 -1.21
N LEU A 62 3.87 -12.52 -0.40
CA LEU A 62 4.35 -13.09 0.87
C LEU A 62 5.59 -14.00 0.70
N PRO A 63 5.55 -15.07 -0.14
CA PRO A 63 6.72 -15.94 -0.34
C PRO A 63 7.84 -15.27 -1.14
N LEU A 64 7.53 -14.25 -1.93
CA LEU A 64 8.51 -13.55 -2.77
C LEU A 64 9.31 -12.52 -1.94
N ALA A 65 8.63 -11.77 -1.07
CA ALA A 65 9.23 -10.69 -0.30
C ALA A 65 10.38 -11.19 0.57
N GLY A 66 10.24 -12.32 1.26
CA GLY A 66 11.33 -12.90 2.07
C GLY A 66 12.60 -13.18 1.26
N ARG A 67 12.46 -13.74 0.04
CA ARG A 67 13.59 -14.01 -0.86
C ARG A 67 14.22 -12.73 -1.40
N VAL A 68 13.41 -11.73 -1.72
CA VAL A 68 13.88 -10.43 -2.22
C VAL A 68 14.63 -9.69 -1.10
N ILE A 69 14.06 -9.63 0.11
CA ILE A 69 14.70 -9.04 1.29
C ILE A 69 16.06 -9.68 1.56
N ALA A 70 16.17 -11.01 1.46
CA ALA A 70 17.43 -11.71 1.67
C ALA A 70 18.51 -11.33 0.63
N ARG A 71 18.12 -10.96 -0.59
CA ARG A 71 19.06 -10.62 -1.68
C ARG A 71 19.44 -9.15 -1.74
N ILE A 72 18.46 -8.25 -1.61
CA ILE A 72 18.66 -6.80 -1.82
C ILE A 72 18.40 -5.97 -0.56
N GLY A 73 18.02 -6.61 0.54
CA GLY A 73 17.72 -5.94 1.80
C GLY A 73 16.32 -5.31 1.86
N ALA A 74 15.86 -5.04 3.08
CA ALA A 74 14.53 -4.53 3.34
C ALA A 74 14.27 -3.14 2.74
N ARG A 75 15.26 -2.23 2.81
CA ARG A 75 15.13 -0.87 2.27
C ARG A 75 14.84 -0.88 0.77
N ALA A 76 15.64 -1.61 -0.01
CA ALA A 76 15.44 -1.70 -1.45
C ALA A 76 14.12 -2.41 -1.79
N THR A 77 13.76 -3.43 -1.01
CA THR A 77 12.48 -4.13 -1.18
C THR A 77 11.30 -3.20 -0.97
N VAL A 78 11.29 -2.37 0.09
CA VAL A 78 10.24 -1.37 0.31
C VAL A 78 10.13 -0.41 -0.87
N LEU A 79 11.25 0.14 -1.36
CA LEU A 79 11.23 1.10 -2.46
C LEU A 79 10.70 0.50 -3.76
N ILE A 80 11.14 -0.72 -4.12
CA ILE A 80 10.67 -1.42 -5.32
C ILE A 80 9.18 -1.77 -5.18
N ALA A 81 8.78 -2.28 -4.02
CA ALA A 81 7.40 -2.68 -3.79
C ALA A 81 6.44 -1.47 -3.75
N ALA A 82 6.86 -0.34 -3.17
CA ALA A 82 6.13 0.93 -3.23
C ALA A 82 6.04 1.47 -4.67
N GLY A 83 7.12 1.35 -5.46
CA GLY A 83 7.11 1.70 -6.87
C GLY A 83 6.14 0.83 -7.69
N LEU A 84 6.13 -0.48 -7.44
CA LEU A 84 5.16 -1.41 -8.03
C LEU A 84 3.73 -1.06 -7.63
N ALA A 85 3.50 -0.74 -6.35
CA ALA A 85 2.18 -0.32 -5.87
C ALA A 85 1.68 0.93 -6.60
N THR A 86 2.55 1.94 -6.74
CA THR A 86 2.25 3.21 -7.42
C THR A 86 2.01 3.01 -8.91
N LEU A 87 2.85 2.20 -9.58
CA LEU A 87 2.67 1.87 -10.99
C LEU A 87 1.36 1.10 -11.22
N GLY A 88 1.07 0.12 -10.37
CA GLY A 88 -0.19 -0.62 -10.40
C GLY A 88 -1.39 0.30 -10.25
N LEU A 89 -1.33 1.28 -9.34
CA LEU A 89 -2.38 2.27 -9.13
C LEU A 89 -2.60 3.14 -10.37
N ALA A 90 -1.53 3.59 -11.01
CA ALA A 90 -1.62 4.34 -12.26
C ALA A 90 -2.28 3.51 -13.38
N VAL A 91 -1.93 2.23 -13.50
CA VAL A 91 -2.59 1.32 -14.45
C VAL A 91 -4.06 1.11 -14.09
N ALA A 92 -4.36 0.90 -12.80
CA ALA A 92 -5.72 0.69 -12.32
C ALA A 92 -6.62 1.90 -12.61
N VAL A 93 -6.12 3.10 -12.30
CA VAL A 93 -6.76 4.39 -12.59
C VAL A 93 -6.96 4.60 -14.09
N THR A 94 -5.99 4.23 -14.91
CA THR A 94 -6.13 4.27 -16.37
C THR A 94 -7.27 3.35 -16.82
N GLY A 95 -7.40 2.17 -16.21
CA GLY A 95 -8.53 1.26 -16.44
C GLY A 95 -9.89 1.88 -16.10
N VAL A 96 -9.97 2.64 -14.99
CA VAL A 96 -11.20 3.38 -14.64
C VAL A 96 -11.48 4.47 -15.68
N ALA A 97 -10.49 5.32 -15.98
CA ALA A 97 -10.64 6.46 -16.89
C ALA A 97 -11.01 6.05 -18.33
N THR A 98 -10.61 4.86 -18.76
CA THR A 98 -10.86 4.32 -20.11
C THR A 98 -12.04 3.37 -20.18
N GLY A 99 -12.71 3.07 -19.06
CA GLY A 99 -13.83 2.13 -19.05
C GLY A 99 -13.42 0.67 -19.25
N LEU A 100 -12.21 0.28 -18.86
CA LEU A 100 -11.62 -1.04 -19.09
C LEU A 100 -11.42 -1.83 -17.77
N PRO A 101 -12.41 -2.65 -17.34
CA PRO A 101 -12.32 -3.42 -16.10
C PRO A 101 -11.12 -4.38 -16.05
N LEU A 102 -10.69 -4.92 -17.19
CA LEU A 102 -9.52 -5.80 -17.24
C LEU A 102 -8.23 -5.05 -16.88
N LEU A 103 -8.09 -3.81 -17.34
CA LEU A 103 -6.94 -2.97 -17.03
C LEU A 103 -6.96 -2.54 -15.55
N LEU A 104 -8.15 -2.22 -15.02
CA LEU A 104 -8.35 -2.02 -13.58
C LEU A 104 -7.89 -3.25 -12.77
N THR A 105 -8.32 -4.44 -13.20
CA THR A 105 -7.98 -5.71 -12.52
C THR A 105 -6.48 -5.98 -12.51
N ALA A 106 -5.83 -5.82 -13.66
CA ALA A 106 -4.38 -6.02 -13.79
C ALA A 106 -3.60 -4.99 -12.95
N GLY A 107 -4.02 -3.72 -12.98
CA GLY A 107 -3.44 -2.66 -12.16
C GLY A 107 -3.60 -2.94 -10.67
N LEU A 108 -4.78 -3.39 -10.22
CA LEU A 108 -5.02 -3.75 -8.83
C LEU A 108 -4.20 -4.95 -8.39
N PHE A 109 -4.05 -5.99 -9.21
CA PHE A 109 -3.16 -7.11 -8.92
C PHE A 109 -1.72 -6.66 -8.66
N VAL A 110 -1.18 -5.78 -9.51
CA VAL A 110 0.17 -5.23 -9.33
C VAL A 110 0.24 -4.32 -8.10
N THR A 111 -0.80 -3.52 -7.88
CA THR A 111 -0.92 -2.63 -6.72
C THR A 111 -0.81 -3.41 -5.42
N THR A 112 -1.65 -4.43 -5.26
CA THR A 112 -1.77 -5.22 -4.04
C THR A 112 -0.57 -6.15 -3.84
N MET A 113 0.09 -6.59 -4.91
CA MET A 113 1.38 -7.26 -4.85
C MET A 113 2.48 -6.32 -4.32
N GLY A 114 2.51 -5.07 -4.80
CA GLY A 114 3.40 -4.03 -4.29
C GLY A 114 3.13 -3.70 -2.82
N ILE A 115 1.87 -3.47 -2.45
CA ILE A 115 1.47 -3.19 -1.06
C ILE A 115 1.86 -4.35 -0.13
N GLY A 116 1.61 -5.60 -0.53
CA GLY A 116 1.97 -6.77 0.27
C GLY A 116 3.49 -6.97 0.41
N GLY A 117 4.26 -6.76 -0.67
CA GLY A 117 5.71 -6.83 -0.62
C GLY A 117 6.33 -5.72 0.24
N TRP A 118 5.73 -4.52 0.17
CA TRP A 118 6.05 -3.40 1.05
C TRP A 118 5.77 -3.78 2.50
N ASP A 119 4.58 -4.29 2.81
CA ASP A 119 4.17 -4.70 4.15
C ASP A 119 5.17 -5.68 4.80
N VAL A 120 5.53 -6.76 4.10
CA VAL A 120 6.51 -7.72 4.61
C VAL A 120 7.87 -7.06 4.88
N ALA A 121 8.34 -6.21 3.96
CA ALA A 121 9.64 -5.55 4.08
C ALA A 121 9.68 -4.48 5.17
N MET A 122 8.60 -3.71 5.36
CA MET A 122 8.52 -2.72 6.44
C MET A 122 8.42 -3.37 7.81
N ASN A 123 7.68 -4.49 7.95
CA ASN A 123 7.64 -5.27 9.19
C ASN A 123 9.02 -5.85 9.52
N PHE A 124 9.74 -6.38 8.53
CA PHE A 124 11.12 -6.84 8.73
C PHE A 124 12.05 -5.70 9.18
N ALA A 125 11.97 -4.53 8.54
CA ALA A 125 12.75 -3.36 8.94
C ALA A 125 12.38 -2.88 10.36
N GLY A 126 11.10 -2.87 10.70
CA GLY A 126 10.58 -2.52 12.03
C GLY A 126 11.08 -3.44 13.12
N ALA A 127 11.07 -4.75 12.89
CA ALA A 127 11.61 -5.73 13.84
C ALA A 127 13.10 -5.51 14.12
N ARG A 128 13.89 -5.19 13.09
CA ARG A 128 15.31 -4.84 13.26
C ARG A 128 15.53 -3.56 14.06
N VAL A 129 14.69 -2.55 13.84
CA VAL A 129 14.74 -1.29 14.61
C VAL A 129 14.32 -1.52 16.06
N GLU A 130 13.29 -2.32 16.30
CA GLU A 130 12.83 -2.70 17.63
C GLU A 130 13.94 -3.40 18.42
N GLN A 131 14.60 -4.39 17.80
CA GLN A 131 15.76 -5.08 18.39
C GLN A 131 16.90 -4.11 18.71
N ALA A 132 17.24 -3.20 17.78
CA ALA A 132 18.31 -2.22 17.98
C ALA A 132 17.99 -1.20 19.08
N LEU A 133 16.72 -0.92 19.35
CA LEU A 133 16.27 -0.04 20.41
C LEU A 133 16.11 -0.75 21.77
N GLY A 134 16.05 -2.08 21.78
CA GLY A 134 15.90 -2.88 23.00
C GLY A 134 14.56 -2.69 23.73
N ARG A 135 13.52 -2.20 23.03
CA ARG A 135 12.18 -1.97 23.59
C ARG A 135 11.12 -2.19 22.54
N ALA A 136 9.94 -2.65 22.94
CA ALA A 136 8.79 -2.80 22.05
C ALA A 136 8.38 -1.44 21.44
N ILE A 137 8.27 -1.39 20.12
CA ILE A 137 7.85 -0.22 19.33
C ILE A 137 7.00 -0.60 18.10
N MET A 138 6.92 -1.88 17.73
CA MET A 138 6.09 -2.38 16.63
C MET A 138 4.61 -1.94 16.75
N PRO A 139 3.96 -1.94 17.94
CA PRO A 139 2.60 -1.43 18.06
C PRO A 139 2.46 0.04 17.64
N ALA A 140 3.48 0.87 17.89
CA ALA A 140 3.48 2.26 17.44
C ALA A 140 3.57 2.36 15.91
N PHE A 141 4.33 1.47 15.25
CA PHE A 141 4.37 1.41 13.79
C PHE A 141 3.00 1.05 13.18
N HIS A 142 2.30 0.06 13.74
CA HIS A 142 0.91 -0.24 13.32
C HIS A 142 -0.08 0.89 13.65
N GLY A 143 0.16 1.64 14.74
CA GLY A 143 -0.52 2.90 15.00
C GLY A 143 -0.34 3.90 13.86
N GLY A 144 0.88 4.02 13.33
CA GLY A 144 1.19 4.81 12.13
C GLY A 144 0.42 4.33 10.88
N PHE A 145 0.36 3.02 10.63
CA PHE A 145 -0.46 2.46 9.55
C PHE A 145 -1.92 2.89 9.67
N SER A 146 -2.48 2.84 10.89
CA SER A 146 -3.86 3.24 11.16
C SER A 146 -4.09 4.74 10.94
N VAL A 147 -3.13 5.59 11.31
CA VAL A 147 -3.18 7.02 10.97
C VAL A 147 -3.20 7.21 9.45
N GLY A 148 -2.38 6.46 8.73
CA GLY A 148 -2.36 6.45 7.26
C GLY A 148 -3.71 6.05 6.68
N THR A 149 -4.33 4.97 7.15
CA THR A 149 -5.62 4.51 6.62
C THR A 149 -6.74 5.52 6.87
N VAL A 150 -6.80 6.13 8.05
CA VAL A 150 -7.76 7.19 8.36
C VAL A 150 -7.55 8.39 7.45
N ALA A 151 -6.30 8.83 7.25
CA ALA A 151 -6.00 9.95 6.37
C ALA A 151 -6.38 9.66 4.90
N GLY A 152 -6.03 8.48 4.38
CA GLY A 152 -6.36 8.08 3.01
C GLY A 152 -7.86 7.95 2.78
N ALA A 153 -8.59 7.31 3.71
CA ALA A 153 -10.04 7.21 3.63
C ALA A 153 -10.72 8.60 3.78
N GLY A 154 -10.20 9.45 4.66
CA GLY A 154 -10.68 10.81 4.87
C GLY A 154 -10.54 11.69 3.63
N LEU A 155 -9.38 11.64 2.95
CA LEU A 155 -9.21 12.31 1.65
C LEU A 155 -10.17 11.76 0.60
N GLY A 156 -10.35 10.44 0.56
CA GLY A 156 -11.35 9.79 -0.29
C GLY A 156 -12.75 10.35 -0.08
N ALA A 157 -13.19 10.45 1.17
CA ALA A 157 -14.49 10.98 1.53
C ALA A 157 -14.65 12.46 1.14
N VAL A 158 -13.61 13.29 1.38
CA VAL A 158 -13.61 14.71 0.95
C VAL A 158 -13.75 14.79 -0.56
N ALA A 159 -12.95 14.01 -1.29
CA ALA A 159 -12.90 14.06 -2.74
C ALA A 159 -14.19 13.51 -3.38
N ILE A 160 -14.86 12.53 -2.78
CA ILE A 160 -16.23 12.12 -3.15
C ILE A 160 -17.20 13.29 -2.93
N ARG A 161 -17.17 13.92 -1.75
CA ARG A 161 -18.08 15.02 -1.39
C ARG A 161 -17.91 16.24 -2.31
N THR A 162 -16.70 16.52 -2.78
CA THR A 162 -16.39 17.65 -3.67
C THR A 162 -16.46 17.30 -5.16
N GLY A 163 -16.87 16.07 -5.51
CA GLY A 163 -16.99 15.64 -6.91
C GLY A 163 -15.66 15.47 -7.65
N ILE A 164 -14.54 15.31 -6.93
CA ILE A 164 -13.23 15.01 -7.53
C ILE A 164 -13.26 13.56 -8.02
N GLY A 165 -13.06 13.38 -9.33
CA GLY A 165 -13.04 12.07 -9.98
C GLY A 165 -11.91 11.16 -9.49
N VAL A 166 -12.11 9.85 -9.69
CA VAL A 166 -11.17 8.81 -9.23
C VAL A 166 -9.73 9.04 -9.73
N PRO A 167 -9.49 9.36 -11.02
CA PRO A 167 -8.12 9.49 -11.51
C PRO A 167 -7.33 10.63 -10.85
N LEU A 168 -7.99 11.77 -10.65
CA LEU A 168 -7.36 12.92 -10.03
C LEU A 168 -7.05 12.66 -8.56
N HIS A 169 -8.00 12.08 -7.81
CA HIS A 169 -7.81 11.82 -6.39
C HIS A 169 -6.78 10.73 -6.09
N VAL A 170 -6.81 9.61 -6.82
CA VAL A 170 -5.98 8.44 -6.47
C VAL A 170 -4.51 8.65 -6.82
N LEU A 171 -4.20 9.56 -7.75
CA LEU A 171 -2.84 9.86 -8.21
C LEU A 171 -2.21 11.10 -7.53
N THR A 172 -2.96 11.85 -6.73
CA THR A 172 -2.48 13.01 -5.95
C THR A 172 -2.28 12.66 -4.49
#